data_AF-A0A3D0DT36-F1
#
_entry.id   AF-A0A3D0DT36-F1
#
_cell.length_a   1.000
_cell.length_b   1.000
_cell.length_c   1.000
_cell.angle_alpha   90.00
_cell.angle_beta   90.00
_cell.angle_gamma   90.00
#
_symmetry.space_group_name_H-M   'P 1'
#
loop_
_entity.id
_entity.type
_entity.pdbx_description
1 polymer ?
#
loop_
_entity_poly.entity_id
_entity_poly.type
_entity_poly.pdbx_seq_one_letter_code
_entity_poly.pdbx_strand_id
1 'polypeptide(L)'
;MNYVAPRWLPGGHLQTIYPATCIAKPPVAYRRERWLVSDPLLGDDFVDVDFVDGEPGKPLVVLFHGLEGSSNSHYARGLMAALASRGWSGAVPHFRGCSGEANLTARFYHSGDATEIAWIMDRLRLRAPGPLYAAGV
;
A
#
# COMPACT_ATOMS: atom_id res chain seq x y z
N MET A 1 -12.50 26.70 7.38
CA MET A 1 -11.40 26.42 8.32
C MET A 1 -10.17 27.17 7.83
N ASN A 2 -9.60 28.07 8.64
CA ASN A 2 -8.33 28.71 8.31
C ASN A 2 -7.19 27.82 8.82
N TYR A 3 -6.65 26.97 7.93
CA TYR A 3 -5.46 26.19 8.24
C TYR A 3 -4.26 27.14 8.42
N VAL A 4 -3.60 27.07 9.57
CA VAL A 4 -2.36 27.81 9.84
C VAL A 4 -1.18 26.87 9.62
N ALA A 5 -0.44 27.11 8.54
CA ALA A 5 0.73 26.30 8.21
C ALA A 5 1.82 26.41 9.30
N PRO A 6 2.58 25.33 9.56
CA PRO A 6 3.78 25.42 10.37
C PRO A 6 4.75 26.45 9.79
N ARG A 7 5.37 27.27 10.65
CA ARG A 7 6.32 28.33 10.21
C ARG A 7 7.47 27.81 9.34
N TRP A 8 7.83 26.54 9.50
CA TRP A 8 8.92 25.87 8.77
C TRP A 8 8.46 25.10 7.51
N LEU A 9 7.14 25.02 7.26
CA LEU A 9 6.54 24.50 6.00
C LEU A 9 5.46 25.45 5.48
N PRO A 10 5.81 26.71 5.13
CA PRO A 10 4.84 27.64 4.58
C PRO A 10 4.40 27.24 3.16
N GLY A 11 3.09 27.33 2.89
CA GLY A 11 2.51 27.10 1.56
C GLY A 11 2.44 25.63 1.13
N GLY A 12 1.65 25.36 0.08
CA GLY A 12 1.40 24.00 -0.41
C GLY A 12 2.64 23.32 -1.01
N HIS A 13 3.50 24.08 -1.70
CA HIS A 13 4.69 23.50 -2.35
C HIS A 13 5.66 22.88 -1.36
N LEU A 14 6.02 23.57 -0.28
CA LEU A 14 6.94 23.02 0.73
C LEU A 14 6.31 21.84 1.47
N GLN A 15 4.99 21.90 1.72
CA GLN A 15 4.24 20.79 2.34
C GLN A 15 4.17 19.55 1.45
N THR A 16 4.37 19.67 0.13
CA THR A 16 4.48 18.53 -0.79
C THR A 16 5.94 18.07 -0.96
N ILE A 17 6.87 18.99 -1.18
CA ILE A 17 8.27 18.67 -1.53
C ILE A 17 8.99 18.05 -0.33
N TYR A 18 8.82 18.61 0.87
CA TYR A 18 9.57 18.16 2.04
C TYR A 18 9.25 16.71 2.41
N PRO A 19 7.97 16.27 2.50
CA PRO A 19 7.67 14.85 2.70
C PRO A 19 8.21 13.93 1.62
N ALA A 20 8.19 14.39 0.36
CA ALA A 20 8.67 13.59 -0.77
C ALA A 20 10.19 13.37 -0.76
N THR A 21 10.97 14.33 -0.24
CA THR A 21 12.43 14.37 -0.40
C THR A 21 13.23 14.24 0.89
N CYS A 22 12.69 14.69 2.02
CA CYS A 22 13.43 14.82 3.28
C CYS A 22 12.98 13.84 4.38
N ILE A 23 11.79 13.25 4.29
CA ILE A 23 11.32 12.30 5.32
C ILE A 23 12.10 10.98 5.19
N ALA A 24 12.69 10.57 6.31
CA ALA A 24 13.41 9.31 6.42
C ALA A 24 12.48 8.11 6.17
N LYS A 25 13.02 7.12 5.48
CA LYS A 25 12.34 5.85 5.17
C LYS A 25 12.87 4.77 6.12
N PRO A 26 12.14 4.37 7.17
CA PRO A 26 12.63 3.35 8.09
C PRO A 26 12.86 2.01 7.36
N PRO A 27 13.84 1.20 7.76
CA PRO A 27 14.02 -0.15 7.23
C PRO A 27 12.78 -1.00 7.52
N VAL A 28 12.28 -1.70 6.50
CA VAL A 28 11.19 -2.66 6.61
C VAL A 28 11.60 -3.89 5.83
N ALA A 29 11.55 -5.07 6.46
CA ALA A 29 11.80 -6.33 5.81
C ALA A 29 10.50 -6.81 5.17
N TYR A 30 10.36 -6.59 3.87
CA TYR A 30 9.20 -7.06 3.11
C TYR A 30 9.42 -8.46 2.57
N ARG A 31 8.34 -9.25 2.58
CA ARG A 31 8.23 -10.50 1.83
C ARG A 31 7.24 -10.29 0.69
N ARG A 32 7.73 -10.29 -0.54
CA ARG A 32 6.88 -10.14 -1.74
C ARG A 32 6.22 -11.46 -2.10
N GLU A 33 4.93 -11.40 -2.40
CA GLU A 33 4.19 -12.45 -3.09
C GLU A 33 3.62 -11.92 -4.41
N ARG A 34 3.65 -12.76 -5.46
CA ARG A 34 2.93 -12.50 -6.71
C ARG A 34 1.68 -13.35 -6.76
N TRP A 35 0.54 -12.72 -7.01
CA TRP A 35 -0.74 -13.39 -7.19
C TRP A 35 -1.17 -13.29 -8.65
N LEU A 36 -1.32 -14.44 -9.30
CA LEU A 36 -1.89 -14.49 -10.63
C LEU A 36 -3.38 -14.14 -10.57
N VAL A 37 -3.79 -13.24 -11.45
CA VAL A 37 -5.16 -12.84 -11.68
C VAL A 37 -5.63 -13.58 -12.93
N SER A 38 -6.76 -14.26 -12.82
CA SER A 38 -7.52 -14.76 -13.97
C SER A 38 -8.98 -14.58 -13.61
N ASP A 39 -9.56 -13.48 -14.08
CA ASP A 39 -10.91 -13.06 -13.75
C ASP A 39 -11.55 -12.35 -14.95
N PRO A 40 -12.84 -12.58 -15.26
CA PRO A 40 -13.49 -11.99 -16.43
C PRO A 40 -13.50 -10.45 -16.46
N LEU A 41 -13.46 -9.79 -15.30
CA LEU A 41 -13.48 -8.32 -15.17
C LEU A 41 -12.07 -7.74 -15.09
N LEU A 42 -11.11 -8.48 -14.55
CA LEU A 42 -9.74 -8.01 -14.34
C LEU A 42 -8.76 -8.49 -15.43
N GLY A 43 -9.12 -9.51 -16.22
CA GLY A 43 -8.26 -10.14 -17.20
C GLY A 43 -7.20 -11.07 -16.58
N ASP A 44 -6.31 -11.56 -17.43
CA ASP A 44 -5.23 -12.47 -17.04
C ASP A 44 -3.92 -11.71 -16.80
N ASP A 45 -3.63 -11.40 -15.53
CA ASP A 45 -2.51 -10.55 -15.13
C ASP A 45 -1.91 -10.98 -13.79
N PHE A 46 -1.22 -10.09 -13.08
CA PHE A 46 -0.77 -10.33 -11.72
C PHE A 46 -0.92 -9.11 -10.80
N VAL A 47 -0.95 -9.37 -9.50
CA VAL A 47 -0.80 -8.37 -8.43
C VAL A 47 0.35 -8.80 -7.53
N ASP A 48 1.34 -7.92 -7.38
CA ASP A 48 2.40 -8.11 -6.37
C ASP A 48 1.96 -7.49 -5.04
N VAL A 49 2.22 -8.18 -3.95
CA VAL A 49 1.90 -7.71 -2.60
C VAL A 49 3.13 -7.85 -1.71
N ASP A 50 3.54 -6.75 -1.09
CA ASP A 50 4.63 -6.72 -0.13
C ASP A 50 4.08 -6.86 1.29
N PHE A 51 4.47 -7.94 1.98
CA PHE A 51 4.03 -8.25 3.32
C PHE A 51 5.05 -7.89 4.39
N VAL A 52 4.53 -7.45 5.54
CA VAL A 52 5.21 -7.53 6.84
C VAL A 52 4.50 -8.60 7.66
N ASP A 53 5.24 -9.62 8.07
CA ASP A 53 4.68 -10.72 8.85
C ASP A 53 4.65 -10.36 10.34
N GLY A 54 3.46 -10.38 10.92
CA GLY A 54 3.22 -10.19 12.36
C GLY A 54 2.93 -11.50 13.09
N GLU A 55 2.46 -11.37 14.33
CA GLU A 55 2.08 -12.50 15.17
C GLU A 55 0.67 -13.01 14.80
N PRO A 56 0.42 -14.34 14.86
CA PRO A 56 -0.90 -14.91 14.63
C PRO A 56 -1.98 -14.31 15.54
N GLY A 57 -3.17 -14.04 14.98
CA GLY A 57 -4.32 -13.48 15.71
C GLY A 57 -4.25 -11.97 15.95
N LYS A 58 -3.12 -11.31 15.67
CA LYS A 58 -3.03 -9.83 15.65
C LYS A 58 -3.66 -9.26 14.37
N PRO A 59 -3.94 -7.94 14.33
CA PRO A 59 -4.48 -7.30 13.13
C PRO A 59 -3.58 -7.44 11.90
N LEU A 60 -4.23 -7.54 10.74
CA LEU A 60 -3.63 -7.30 9.42
C LEU A 60 -4.10 -5.93 8.91
N VAL A 61 -3.16 -5.08 8.51
CA VAL A 61 -3.47 -3.76 7.92
C VAL A 61 -3.02 -3.74 6.46
N VAL A 62 -3.97 -3.45 5.57
CA VAL A 62 -3.75 -3.30 4.14
C VAL A 62 -3.60 -1.82 3.82
N LEU A 63 -2.51 -1.44 3.15
CA LEU A 63 -2.31 -0.08 2.66
C LEU A 63 -2.31 -0.08 1.14
N PHE A 64 -3.32 0.57 0.56
CA PHE A 64 -3.34 0.92 -0.86
C PHE A 64 -2.56 2.21 -1.06
N HIS A 65 -1.51 2.18 -1.88
CA HIS A 65 -0.65 3.34 -2.12
C HIS A 65 -1.35 4.39 -3.00
N GLY A 66 -0.90 5.64 -2.94
CA GLY A 66 -1.39 6.71 -3.83
C GLY A 66 -0.91 6.55 -5.28
N LEU A 67 -1.27 7.50 -6.14
CA LEU A 67 -0.83 7.52 -7.56
C LEU A 67 0.70 7.34 -7.68
N GLU A 68 1.12 6.38 -8.50
CA GLU A 68 2.52 6.01 -8.75
C GLU A 68 3.33 5.69 -7.47
N GLY A 69 2.62 5.29 -6.41
CA GLY A 69 3.20 4.87 -5.16
C GLY A 69 3.72 3.42 -5.19
N SER A 70 4.23 2.99 -4.04
CA SER A 70 4.69 1.62 -3.78
C SER A 70 4.93 1.41 -2.28
N SER A 71 5.23 0.17 -1.88
CA SER A 71 5.73 -0.20 -0.55
C SER A 71 7.00 0.56 -0.12
N ASN A 72 7.75 1.15 -1.07
CA ASN A 72 8.94 1.96 -0.81
C ASN A 72 8.65 3.46 -0.58
N SER A 73 7.38 3.86 -0.62
CA SER A 73 6.96 5.24 -0.29
C SER A 73 7.23 5.54 1.19
N HIS A 74 7.54 6.79 1.54
CA HIS A 74 7.89 7.15 2.92
C HIS A 74 6.75 6.87 3.91
N TYR A 75 5.50 7.18 3.53
CA TYR A 75 4.31 6.87 4.34
C TYR A 75 4.09 5.36 4.49
N ALA A 76 4.32 4.58 3.43
CA ALA A 76 4.16 3.14 3.45
C ALA A 76 5.17 2.50 4.40
N ARG A 77 6.45 2.87 4.28
CA ARG A 77 7.50 2.37 5.19
C ARG A 77 7.28 2.82 6.63
N GLY A 78 6.84 4.06 6.84
CA GLY A 78 6.48 4.57 8.16
C GLY A 78 5.38 3.75 8.82
N LEU A 79 4.29 3.48 8.10
CA LEU A 79 3.20 2.65 8.58
C LEU A 79 3.67 1.22 8.84
N MET A 80 4.34 0.59 7.88
CA MET A 80 4.74 -0.81 7.96
C MET A 80 5.76 -1.06 9.10
N ALA A 81 6.68 -0.13 9.34
CA ALA A 81 7.57 -0.18 10.51
C ALA A 81 6.78 -0.06 11.83
N ALA A 82 5.78 0.80 11.88
CA ALA A 82 4.92 0.95 13.05
C ALA A 82 4.08 -0.30 13.33
N LEU A 83 3.58 -0.98 12.29
CA LEU A 83 2.87 -2.25 12.40
C LEU A 83 3.80 -3.36 12.91
N ALA A 84 4.98 -3.49 12.30
CA ALA A 84 6.01 -4.46 12.71
C ALA A 84 6.36 -4.31 14.21
N SER A 85 6.57 -3.07 14.68
CA SER A 85 6.89 -2.80 16.09
C SER A 85 5.80 -3.21 17.09
N ARG A 86 4.57 -3.45 16.61
CA ARG A 86 3.41 -3.89 17.41
C ARG A 86 3.15 -5.40 17.26
N GLY A 87 3.95 -6.10 16.47
CA GLY A 87 3.70 -7.49 16.08
C GLY A 87 2.48 -7.64 15.15
N TRP A 88 2.06 -6.57 14.47
CA TRP A 88 0.93 -6.61 13.53
C TRP A 88 1.42 -6.95 12.13
N SER A 89 0.56 -7.62 11.37
CA SER A 89 0.85 -7.89 9.96
C SER A 89 0.49 -6.68 9.10
N GLY A 90 1.25 -6.48 8.03
CA GLY A 90 1.04 -5.43 7.04
C GLY A 90 1.01 -6.00 5.63
N ALA A 91 0.21 -5.41 4.75
CA ALA A 91 0.20 -5.71 3.33
C ALA A 91 0.18 -4.42 2.51
N VAL A 92 1.07 -4.31 1.53
CA VAL A 92 1.03 -3.24 0.52
C VAL A 92 0.86 -3.90 -0.85
N PRO A 93 -0.40 -4.03 -1.33
CA PRO A 93 -0.66 -4.40 -2.71
C PRO A 93 -0.13 -3.31 -3.64
N HIS A 94 0.53 -3.72 -4.71
CA HIS A 94 0.94 -2.82 -5.77
C HIS A 94 -0.14 -2.79 -6.84
N PHE A 95 -0.62 -1.59 -7.16
CA PHE A 95 -1.46 -1.41 -8.33
C PHE A 95 -0.70 -1.78 -9.60
N ARG A 96 -1.43 -2.16 -10.66
CA ARG A 96 -0.84 -2.60 -11.93
C ARG A 96 0.21 -1.61 -12.45
N GLY A 97 1.39 -2.14 -12.78
CA GLY A 97 2.54 -1.36 -13.24
C GLY A 97 3.35 -0.68 -12.13
N CYS A 98 2.92 -0.72 -10.86
CA CYS A 98 3.59 -0.04 -9.74
C CYS A 98 4.50 -0.95 -8.90
N SER A 99 4.67 -2.23 -9.28
CA SER A 99 5.56 -3.16 -8.57
C SER A 99 7.01 -3.13 -9.04
N GLY A 100 7.30 -2.35 -10.10
CA GLY A 100 8.59 -2.35 -10.80
C GLY A 100 8.59 -3.20 -12.07
N GLU A 101 7.48 -3.89 -12.36
CA GLU A 101 7.26 -4.66 -13.58
C GLU A 101 5.98 -4.19 -14.27
N ALA A 102 6.00 -4.20 -15.61
CA ALA A 102 4.82 -3.87 -16.41
C ALA A 102 3.78 -4.99 -16.32
N ASN A 103 2.51 -4.58 -16.35
CA ASN A 103 1.35 -5.45 -16.48
C ASN A 103 1.39 -6.30 -17.76
N LEU A 104 0.86 -7.52 -17.71
CA LEU A 104 0.78 -8.41 -18.87
C LEU A 104 -0.33 -7.99 -19.85
N THR A 105 -1.37 -7.34 -19.33
CA THR A 105 -2.51 -6.86 -20.11
C THR A 105 -2.45 -5.34 -20.28
N ALA A 106 -3.22 -4.77 -21.21
CA ALA A 106 -3.30 -3.32 -21.39
C ALA A 106 -4.10 -2.58 -20.29
N ARG A 107 -4.59 -3.29 -19.27
CA ARG A 107 -5.37 -2.71 -18.17
C ARG A 107 -4.44 -2.09 -17.13
N PHE A 108 -4.69 -0.82 -16.83
CA PHE A 108 -4.05 -0.08 -15.73
C PHE A 108 -5.05 0.20 -14.60
N TYR A 109 -4.52 0.51 -13.42
CA TYR A 109 -5.32 1.00 -12.29
C TYR A 109 -5.79 2.43 -12.53
N HIS A 110 -6.84 2.83 -11.83
CA HIS A 110 -7.34 4.19 -11.78
C HIS A 110 -8.02 4.47 -10.43
N SER A 111 -8.35 5.72 -10.15
CA SER A 111 -8.96 6.14 -8.86
C SER A 111 -10.31 5.50 -8.55
N GLY A 112 -10.94 4.84 -9.52
CA GLY A 112 -12.22 4.16 -9.38
C GLY A 112 -12.12 2.64 -9.45
N ASP A 113 -10.92 2.06 -9.39
CA ASP A 113 -10.70 0.62 -9.53
C ASP A 113 -11.06 -0.16 -8.25
N ALA A 114 -12.33 -0.05 -7.85
CA ALA A 114 -12.85 -0.76 -6.69
C ALA A 114 -12.91 -2.28 -6.91
N THR A 115 -13.02 -2.74 -8.16
CA THR A 115 -13.10 -4.16 -8.51
C THR A 115 -11.82 -4.90 -8.14
N GLU A 116 -10.66 -4.37 -8.52
CA GLU A 116 -9.37 -4.99 -8.16
C GLU A 116 -9.09 -4.90 -6.66
N ILE A 117 -9.45 -3.77 -6.03
CA ILE A 117 -9.39 -3.63 -4.57
C ILE A 117 -10.22 -4.71 -3.87
N ALA A 118 -11.46 -4.94 -4.31
CA ALA A 118 -12.32 -5.97 -3.74
C ALA A 118 -11.70 -7.37 -3.88
N TRP A 119 -11.19 -7.69 -5.07
CA TRP A 119 -10.51 -8.97 -5.34
C TRP A 119 -9.29 -9.18 -4.43
N ILE A 120 -8.51 -8.13 -4.17
CA ILE A 120 -7.37 -8.16 -3.24
C ILE A 120 -7.85 -8.38 -1.80
N MET A 121 -8.87 -7.64 -1.39
CA MET A 121 -9.41 -7.70 -0.03
C MET A 121 -10.01 -9.07 0.30
N ASP A 122 -10.70 -9.71 -0.65
CA ASP A 122 -11.25 -11.06 -0.47
C ASP A 122 -10.13 -12.08 -0.20
N ARG A 123 -9.02 -12.01 -0.94
CA ARG A 123 -7.85 -12.86 -0.71
C ARG A 123 -7.19 -12.60 0.64
N LEU A 124 -7.05 -11.33 1.03
CA LEU A 124 -6.46 -10.95 2.32
C LEU A 124 -7.35 -11.36 3.50
N ARG A 125 -8.68 -11.29 3.34
CA ARG A 125 -9.62 -11.70 4.38
C ARG A 125 -9.50 -13.17 4.74
N LEU A 126 -9.30 -14.03 3.75
CA LEU A 126 -9.07 -15.47 3.95
C LEU A 126 -7.77 -15.76 4.72
N ARG A 127 -6.79 -14.85 4.65
CA ARG A 127 -5.49 -14.98 5.31
C ARG A 127 -5.42 -14.30 6.68
N ALA A 128 -6.40 -13.48 7.04
CA ALA A 128 -6.41 -12.72 8.29
C ALA A 128 -7.13 -13.52 9.40
N PRO A 129 -6.41 -14.18 10.32
CA PRO A 129 -7.03 -14.87 11.46
C PRO A 129 -7.62 -13.87 12.48
N GLY A 130 -7.13 -12.62 12.48
CA GLY A 130 -7.59 -11.54 13.35
C GLY A 130 -8.33 -10.43 12.60
N PRO A 131 -8.46 -9.24 13.21
CA PRO A 131 -9.05 -8.07 12.57
C PRO A 131 -8.32 -7.68 11.27
N LEU A 132 -9.09 -7.24 10.27
CA LEU A 132 -8.58 -6.72 9.00
C LEU A 132 -8.95 -5.24 8.89
N TYR A 133 -7.96 -4.38 8.69
CA TYR A 133 -8.14 -2.96 8.43
C TYR A 133 -7.57 -2.59 7.07
N ALA A 134 -8.17 -1.59 6.42
CA ALA A 134 -7.68 -1.03 5.17
C ALA A 134 -7.48 0.48 5.31
N ALA A 135 -6.43 0.99 4.67
CA ALA A 135 -6.14 2.41 4.53
C ALA A 135 -5.70 2.71 3.09
N GLY A 136 -5.91 3.95 2.65
CA GLY A 136 -5.51 4.45 1.34
C GLY A 136 -5.04 5.89 1.41
N VAL A 137 -4.37 6.35 0.35
CA VAL A 137 -3.86 7.73 0.19
C VAL A 137 -4.54 8.41 -0.98
#